data_AF-A0A7W0A298-F1
#
_entry.id   AF-A0A7W0A298-F1
#
_cell.length_a   1.000
_cell.length_b   1.000
_cell.length_c   1.000
_cell.angle_alpha   90.00
_cell.angle_beta   90.00
_cell.angle_gamma   90.00
#
_symmetry.space_group_name_H-M   'P 1'
#
loop_
_entity.id
_entity.type
_entity.pdbx_description
1 polymer ?
#
loop_
_entity_poly.entity_id
_entity_poly.type
_entity_poly.pdbx_seq_one_letter_code
_entity_poly.pdbx_strand_id
1 'polypeptide(L)' 'PDLEITAETADGIIMGLRHREFAIEGVQFHPESILTPSGKDLLANFANPSHPAIFHHPEPALALGY' A
#
# COMPACT_ATOMS: atom_id res chain seq x y z
N PRO A 1 9.85 -15.62 -10.34
CA PRO A 1 8.43 -15.47 -9.91
C PRO A 1 7.92 -14.13 -10.43
N ASP A 2 6.69 -14.08 -10.93
CA ASP A 2 6.18 -12.90 -11.67
C ASP A 2 5.70 -11.77 -10.75
N LEU A 3 5.59 -12.05 -9.45
CA LEU A 3 5.19 -11.12 -8.40
C LEU A 3 6.37 -10.71 -7.50
N GLU A 4 6.27 -9.52 -6.93
CA GLU A 4 7.16 -8.93 -5.93
C GLU A 4 6.34 -8.47 -4.72
N ILE A 5 6.86 -8.71 -3.53
CA ILE A 5 6.24 -8.26 -2.27
C ILE A 5 6.59 -6.78 -2.06
N THR A 6 5.58 -5.94 -1.85
CA THR A 6 5.73 -4.49 -1.69
C THR A 6 5.37 -3.99 -0.30
N ALA A 7 4.65 -4.79 0.49
CA ALA A 7 4.34 -4.50 1.89
C ALA A 7 4.17 -5.78 2.70
N GLU A 8 4.71 -5.78 3.92
CA GLU A 8 4.61 -6.87 4.89
C GLU A 8 4.35 -6.31 6.29
N THR A 9 3.67 -7.09 7.13
CA THR A 9 3.60 -6.83 8.57
C THR A 9 4.91 -7.23 9.27
N ALA A 10 5.09 -6.83 10.53
CA ALA A 10 6.29 -7.16 11.32
C ALA A 10 6.45 -8.67 11.56
N ASP A 11 5.35 -9.43 11.56
CA ASP A 11 5.30 -10.88 11.67
C ASP A 11 5.33 -11.60 10.31
N GLY A 12 5.52 -10.87 9.20
CA GLY A 12 5.78 -11.42 7.87
C GLY A 12 4.53 -11.76 7.05
N ILE A 13 3.36 -11.21 7.40
CA ILE A 13 2.15 -11.34 6.59
C ILE A 13 2.29 -10.40 5.39
N ILE A 14 2.16 -10.96 4.19
CA ILE A 14 2.18 -10.19 2.95
C ILE A 14 0.90 -9.34 2.86
N MET A 15 1.08 -8.03 2.78
CA MET A 15 -0.02 -7.05 2.70
C MET A 15 -0.13 -6.40 1.33
N GLY A 16 0.94 -6.45 0.52
CA GLY A 16 1.00 -5.82 -0.79
C GLY A 16 1.87 -6.59 -1.79
N LEU A 17 1.41 -6.62 -3.05
CA LEU A 17 2.08 -7.29 -4.17
C LEU A 17 2.08 -6.41 -5.41
N ARG A 18 3.15 -6.51 -6.20
CA ARG A 18 3.29 -5.91 -7.53
C ARG A 18 3.62 -6.97 -8.57
N HIS A 19 3.02 -6.89 -9.75
CA HIS A 19 3.48 -7.67 -10.89
C HIS A 19 4.73 -7.02 -11.51
N ARG A 20 5.75 -7.83 -11.83
CA ARG A 20 7.06 -7.32 -12.30
C ARG A 20 6.98 -6.65 -13.68
N GLU A 21 6.14 -7.18 -14.56
CA GLU A 21 6.02 -6.69 -15.95
C GLU A 21 4.80 -5.78 -16.21
N PHE A 22 3.66 -6.04 -15.57
CA PHE A 22 2.42 -5.30 -15.78
C PHE A 22 2.17 -4.30 -14.64
N ALA A 23 1.49 -3.19 -14.96
CA ALA A 23 1.05 -2.20 -13.98
C ALA A 23 -0.14 -2.72 -13.14
N ILE A 24 0.11 -3.76 -12.35
CA ILE A 24 -0.86 -4.44 -11.49
C ILE A 24 -0.31 -4.43 -10.07
N GLU A 25 -1.13 -3.92 -9.16
CA GLU A 25 -0.87 -3.84 -7.72
C GLU A 25 -2.01 -4.54 -7.00
N GLY A 26 -1.72 -5.24 -5.91
CA GLY A 26 -2.70 -5.86 -5.03
C GLY A 26 -2.41 -5.53 -3.57
N VAL A 27 -3.44 -5.26 -2.78
CA VAL A 27 -3.34 -5.04 -1.33
C VAL A 27 -4.38 -5.87 -0.60
N GLN A 28 -4.08 -6.32 0.63
CA GLN A 28 -4.99 -7.15 1.43
C GLN A 28 -6.00 -6.34 2.26
N PHE A 29 -5.76 -5.05 2.46
CA PHE A 29 -6.65 -4.15 3.19
C PHE A 29 -7.56 -3.38 2.22
N HIS A 30 -8.57 -2.70 2.77
CA HIS A 30 -9.49 -1.87 2.01
C HIS A 30 -9.02 -0.41 2.02
N PRO A 31 -8.28 0.07 0.99
CA PRO A 31 -7.82 1.46 0.93
C PRO A 31 -8.98 2.46 0.82
N GLU A 32 -10.17 2.03 0.42
CA GLU A 32 -11.38 2.88 0.41
C GLU A 32 -11.99 3.11 1.80
N SER A 33 -11.58 2.34 2.81
CA SER A 33 -12.17 2.44 4.15
C SER A 33 -11.80 3.75 4.84
N ILE A 34 -12.76 4.36 5.55
CA ILE A 34 -12.56 5.59 6.33
C ILE A 34 -11.49 5.44 7.42
N LEU A 35 -11.26 4.20 7.87
CA LEU A 35 -10.26 3.85 8.88
C LEU A 35 -8.85 3.68 8.31
N THR A 36 -8.65 3.84 7.01
CA THR A 36 -7.32 3.79 6.37
C THR A 36 -6.86 5.23 6.10
N PRO A 37 -6.07 5.87 6.98
CA PRO A 37 -5.79 7.31 6.88
C PRO A 37 -5.08 7.68 5.56
N SER A 38 -4.18 6.83 5.09
CA SER A 38 -3.45 6.98 3.82
C SER A 38 -4.19 6.38 2.61
N GLY A 39 -5.44 5.92 2.78
CA GLY A 39 -6.19 5.21 1.75
C GLY A 39 -6.41 6.03 0.48
N LYS A 40 -6.71 7.32 0.65
CA LYS A 40 -6.89 8.26 -0.49
C LYS A 40 -5.62 8.45 -1.30
N ASP A 41 -4.47 8.54 -0.64
CA ASP A 41 -3.18 8.71 -1.31
C ASP A 41 -2.79 7.45 -2.08
N LEU A 42 -3.06 6.27 -1.51
CA LEU A 42 -2.86 4.98 -2.20
C LEU A 42 -3.73 4.87 -3.45
N LEU A 43 -5.01 5.26 -3.36
CA LEU A 43 -5.91 5.29 -4.51
C LEU A 43 -5.45 6.30 -5.57
N ALA A 44 -4.92 7.46 -5.17
CA ALA A 44 -4.38 8.46 -6.10
C ALA A 44 -3.14 7.94 -6.84
N ASN A 45 -2.24 7.25 -6.15
CA ASN A 45 -1.07 6.61 -6.75
C ASN A 45 -1.47 5.50 -7.73
N PHE A 46 -2.51 4.71 -7.40
CA PHE A 46 -3.03 3.68 -8.30
C PHE A 46 -3.67 4.28 -9.56
N ALA A 47 -4.46 5.35 -9.41
CA ALA A 47 -5.12 6.02 -10.53
C ALA A 47 -4.13 6.83 -11.40
N ASN A 48 -2.99 7.24 -10.84
CA ASN A 48 -1.96 7.99 -11.55
C ASN A 48 -0.55 7.51 -11.12
N PRO A 49 0.02 6.51 -11.80
CA PRO A 49 1.34 5.97 -11.49
C PRO A 49 2.49 6.99 -11.61
N SER A 50 2.25 8.08 -12.35
CA SER A 50 3.16 9.23 -12.50
C SER A 50 3.03 10.27 -11.37
N HIS A 51 2.08 10.10 -10.44
CA HIS A 51 1.97 10.96 -9.27
C HIS A 51 3.16 10.67 -8.33
N PRO A 52 3.94 11.68 -7.93
CA PRO A 52 4.98 11.46 -6.93
C PRO A 52 4.29 10.97 -5.67
N ALA A 53 4.56 9.73 -5.26
CA ALA A 53 4.08 9.20 -3.99
C ALA A 53 4.55 10.16 -2.90
N ILE A 54 3.65 11.02 -2.43
CA ILE A 54 3.93 11.88 -1.29
C ILE A 54 3.91 10.95 -0.09
N PHE A 55 5.07 10.35 0.20
CA PHE A 55 5.32 9.75 1.49
C PHE A 55 5.40 10.88 2.51
N HIS A 56 4.24 11.36 2.95
CA HIS A 56 4.17 12.11 4.18
C HIS A 56 4.46 11.12 5.29
N HIS A 57 5.73 11.05 5.74
CA HIS A 57 6.15 10.19 6.84
C HIS A 57 5.20 10.34 8.03
N PRO A 58 4.34 9.37 8.34
CA PRO A 58 3.66 9.35 9.62
C PRO A 58 4.65 8.79 10.65
N GLU A 59 4.76 9.44 11.79
CA GLU A 59 5.44 8.94 12.99
C GLU A 59 5.09 7.45 13.26
N PRO A 60 6.03 6.63 13.75
CA PRO A 60 5.89 5.17 13.87
C PRO A 60 4.96 4.69 15.01
N ALA A 61 3.93 5.45 15.38
CA ALA A 61 3.16 5.21 16.60
C ALA A 61 1.77 4.57 16.40
N LEU A 62 1.27 4.33 15.18
CA LEU A 62 -0.12 3.90 14.97
C LEU A 62 -0.35 2.67 14.07
N ALA A 63 0.66 1.82 13.88
CA ALA A 63 0.49 0.54 13.16
C ALA A 63 0.06 -0.65 14.07
N LEU A 64 -0.55 -0.37 15.22
CA LEU A 64 -1.23 -1.38 16.05
C LEU A 64 -2.61 -0.83 16.46
N GLY A 65 -3.61 -1.10 15.64
CA GLY A 65 -4.97 -0.64 15.88
C GLY A 65 -5.98 -1.24 14.91
N TYR A 66 -5.91 -2.56 14.72
CA TYR A 66 -6.73 -3.40 13.83
C TYR A 66 -6.44 -3.28 12.33
#